data_AF-A4BKV7-F1
#
_entry.id   AF-A4BKV7-F1
#
_cell.length_a   1.000
_cell.length_b   1.000
_cell.length_c   1.000
_cell.angle_alpha   90.00
_cell.angle_beta   90.00
_cell.angle_gamma   90.00
#
_symmetry.space_group_name_H-M   'P 1'
#
loop_
_entity.id
_entity.type
_entity.pdbx_description
1 polymer ?
#
loop_
_entity_poly.entity_id
_entity_poly.type
_entity_poly.pdbx_seq_one_letter_code
_entity_poly.pdbx_strand_id
1 'polypeptide(L)' 'MLELDVIIMPFFEERFDELSEQQQQDFINLLTCDDPDLFTWVMNTAAVK' A
#
# COMPACT_ATOMS: atom_id res chain seq x y z
N MET A 1 -7.11 9.07 -3.20
CA MET A 1 -6.74 9.62 -4.54
C MET A 1 -6.82 8.49 -5.58
N LEU A 2 -7.32 8.74 -6.81
CA LEU A 2 -7.48 7.68 -7.83
C LEU A 2 -6.17 6.97 -8.23
N GLU A 3 -5.03 7.64 -8.16
CA GLU A 3 -3.72 7.07 -8.52
C GLU A 3 -3.22 6.03 -7.51
N LEU A 4 -3.53 6.23 -6.22
CA LEU A 4 -3.23 5.24 -5.17
C LEU A 4 -4.06 3.98 -5.38
N ASP A 5 -5.34 4.13 -5.72
CA ASP A 5 -6.24 3.00 -5.97
C ASP A 5 -5.71 2.12 -7.11
N VAL A 6 -5.15 2.70 -8.18
CA VAL A 6 -4.58 1.93 -9.30
C VAL A 6 -3.38 1.07 -8.90
N ILE A 7 -2.61 1.47 -7.88
CA ILE A 7 -1.42 0.74 -7.41
C ILE A 7 -1.79 -0.24 -6.29
N ILE A 8 -2.61 0.21 -5.34
CA ILE A 8 -2.95 -0.53 -4.13
C ILE A 8 -3.96 -1.64 -4.42
N MET A 9 -4.93 -1.40 -5.31
CA MET A 9 -5.99 -2.37 -5.61
C MET A 9 -5.45 -3.69 -6.21
N PRO A 10 -4.56 -3.70 -7.23
CA PRO A 10 -3.99 -4.96 -7.73
C PRO A 10 -3.06 -5.63 -6.70
N PHE A 11 -2.30 -4.87 -5.90
CA PHE A 11 -1.50 -5.45 -4.82
C PHE A 11 -2.39 -6.11 -3.77
N PHE A 12 -3.50 -5.47 -3.42
CA PHE A 12 -4.47 -6.01 -2.48
C PHE A 12 -5.08 -7.30 -3.01
N GLU A 13 -5.56 -7.32 -4.25
CA GLU A 13 -6.20 -8.51 -4.83
C GLU A 13 -5.25 -9.70 -5.04
N GLU A 14 -3.97 -9.46 -5.38
CA GLU A 14 -3.04 -10.54 -5.70
C GLU A 14 -2.17 -10.99 -4.52
N ARG A 15 -1.88 -10.11 -3.55
CA ARG A 15 -0.89 -10.40 -2.49
C ARG A 15 -1.44 -10.31 -1.09
N PHE A 16 -2.53 -9.59 -0.85
CA PHE A 16 -3.06 -9.44 0.51
C PHE A 16 -3.47 -10.77 1.15
N ASP A 17 -4.05 -11.68 0.35
CA ASP A 17 -4.40 -13.03 0.78
C ASP A 17 -3.18 -13.90 1.12
N GLU A 18 -2.00 -13.59 0.57
CA GLU A 18 -0.75 -14.29 0.87
C GLU A 18 -0.02 -13.72 2.10
N LEU A 19 -0.46 -12.55 2.60
CA LEU A 19 0.14 -11.91 3.78
C LEU A 19 -0.29 -12.61 5.07
N SER A 20 0.63 -12.64 6.03
CA SER A 20 0.30 -13.03 7.40
C SER A 20 -0.67 -12.02 8.05
N GLU A 21 -1.44 -12.44 9.06
CA GLU A 21 -2.38 -11.56 9.79
C GLU A 21 -1.71 -10.26 10.26
N GLN A 22 -0.45 -10.34 10.73
CA GLN A 22 0.30 -9.17 11.15
C GLN A 22 0.58 -8.20 9.99
N GLN A 23 0.97 -8.70 8.83
CA GLN A 23 1.22 -7.89 7.64
C GLN A 23 -0.07 -7.29 7.06
N GLN A 24 -1.19 -8.03 7.12
CA GLN A 24 -2.50 -7.49 6.76
C GLN A 24 -2.87 -6.32 7.68
N GLN A 25 -2.62 -6.47 8.99
CA GLN A 25 -2.87 -5.41 9.96
C GLN A 25 -1.99 -4.17 9.71
N ASP A 26 -0.71 -4.39 9.40
CA ASP A 26 0.23 -3.31 9.06
C ASP A 26 -0.20 -2.57 7.79
N PHE A 27 -0.69 -3.30 6.78
CA PHE A 27 -1.22 -2.71 5.55
C PHE A 27 -2.50 -1.89 5.79
N ILE A 28 -3.44 -2.39 6.60
CA ILE A 28 -4.64 -1.65 6.99
C ILE A 28 -4.27 -0.38 7.76
N ASN A 29 -3.32 -0.47 8.70
CA ASN A 29 -2.80 0.69 9.43
C ASN A 29 -2.18 1.72 8.49
N LEU A 30 -1.45 1.26 7.46
CA LEU A 30 -0.89 2.12 6.41
C LEU A 30 -2.01 2.88 5.67
N LEU A 31 -3.06 2.17 5.25
CA LEU A 31 -4.23 2.75 4.58
C LEU A 31 -5.06 3.70 5.46
N THR A 32 -4.85 3.68 6.78
CA THR A 32 -5.53 4.61 7.71
C THR A 32 -4.81 5.97 7.79
N CYS A 33 -3.62 6.08 7.20
CA CYS A 33 -2.83 7.30 7.13
C CYS A 33 -3.27 8.20 5.97
N ASP A 34 -2.83 9.46 5.96
CA ASP A 34 -3.20 10.42 4.93
C ASP A 34 -2.68 10.02 3.52
N ASP A 35 -3.60 9.99 2.54
CA ASP A 35 -3.34 9.73 1.11
C ASP A 35 -2.06 10.41 0.55
N PRO A 36 -1.78 11.71 0.78
CA PRO A 36 -0.58 12.36 0.25
C PRO A 36 0.75 11.82 0.82
N ASP A 37 0.77 11.40 2.09
CA ASP A 37 1.96 10.80 2.71
C ASP A 37 2.18 9.38 2.20
N LEU A 38 1.09 8.61 2.05
CA LEU A 38 1.09 7.29 1.42
C LEU A 38 1.66 7.33 0.00
N PHE A 39 1.18 8.27 -0.82
CA PHE A 39 1.64 8.41 -2.20
C PHE A 39 3.13 8.77 -2.27
N THR A 40 3.59 9.67 -1.40
CA THR A 40 5.00 10.05 -1.30
C THR A 40 5.87 8.85 -0.91
N TRP A 41 5.40 8.03 0.03
CA TRP A 41 6.13 6.84 0.49
C TRP A 41 6.21 5.76 -0.60
N VAL A 42 5.09 5.46 -1.29
CA VAL A 42 5.05 4.50 -2.40
C VAL A 42 5.95 4.96 -3.57
N MET A 43 5.89 6.25 -3.94
CA MET A 43 6.73 6.81 -5.01
C MET A 43 8.21 6.81 -4.65
N ASN A 44 8.57 7.02 -3.38
CA ASN A 44 9.96 7.05 -2.94
C ASN A 44 10.55 5.64 -2.73
N THR A 45 9.72 4.65 -2.38
CA THR A 45 10.15 3.25 -2.23
C THR A 45 10.46 2.58 -3.57
N ALA A 46 9.88 3.07 -4.68
CA ALA A 46 10.25 2.65 -6.04
C ALA A 46 11.65 3.12 -6.47
N ALA A 47 12.30 4.00 -5.71
CA ALA A 47 13.66 4.49 -6.00
C ALA A 47 14.78 3.65 -5.35
N VAL A 48 14.51 2.39 -4.99
CA VAL A 48 15.56 1.46 -4.57
C VAL A 48 16.20 0.83 -5.82
N LYS A 49 17.36 1.36 -6.21
CA LYS A 49 18.29 0.78 -7.19
C LYS A 49 18.84 -0.57 -6.73
#